data_AF-A0A963JZX0-F1
#
_entry.id   AF-A0A963JZX0-F1
#
_cell.length_a   1.000
_cell.length_b   1.000
_cell.length_c   1.000
_cell.angle_alpha   90.00
_cell.angle_beta   90.00
_cell.angle_gamma   90.00
#
_symmetry.space_group_name_H-M   'P 1'
#
loop_
_entity.id
_entity.type
_entity.pdbx_description
1 polymer ?
#
loop_
_entity_poly.entity_id
_entity_poly.type
_entity_poly.pdbx_seq_one_letter_code
_entity_poly.pdbx_strand_id
1 'polypeptide(L)' 'MFGSFPCSIGVANLERYFDVIDALPRWITRQKGGLGFRELADRLLAARH' A
#
# COMPACT_ATOMS: atom_id res chain seq x y z
N MET A 1 3.42 12.57 2.87
CA MET A 1 4.30 11.41 2.58
C MET A 1 3.86 10.68 1.31
N PHE A 2 2.69 10.02 1.27
CA PHE A 2 2.29 9.22 0.09
C PHE A 2 2.24 10.00 -1.22
N GLY A 3 1.72 11.23 -1.22
CA GLY A 3 1.66 12.08 -2.41
C GLY A 3 3.01 12.49 -3.01
N SER A 4 4.12 12.31 -2.28
CA SER A 4 5.48 12.58 -2.76
C SER A 4 6.09 11.42 -3.55
N PHE A 5 5.49 10.23 -3.47
CA PHE A 5 6.01 9.02 -4.12
C PHE A 5 4.99 8.50 -5.15
N PRO A 6 5.33 8.50 -6.46
CA PRO A 6 4.41 8.04 -7.51
C PRO A 6 4.05 6.56 -7.36
N CYS A 7 4.94 5.79 -6.74
CA CYS A 7 4.76 4.39 -6.45
C CYS A 7 4.51 4.10 -4.96
N SER A 8 3.74 4.94 -4.29
CA SER A 8 3.34 4.71 -2.90
C SER A 8 2.35 3.54 -2.77
N ILE A 9 2.57 2.67 -1.79
CA ILE A 9 1.66 1.58 -1.44
C ILE A 9 1.30 1.66 0.05
N GLY A 10 0.01 1.56 0.37
CA GLY A 10 -0.49 1.34 1.72
C GLY A 10 -0.96 -0.09 1.93
N VAL A 11 -1.00 -0.55 3.18
CA VAL A 11 -1.72 -1.78 3.54
C VAL A 11 -3.14 -1.47 4.00
N ALA A 12 -4.05 -2.45 3.99
CA ALA A 12 -5.49 -2.25 4.25
C ALA A 12 -5.81 -1.60 5.62
N ASN A 13 -4.85 -1.52 6.55
CA ASN A 13 -4.99 -0.71 7.76
C ASN A 13 -5.24 0.76 7.47
N LEU A 14 -4.80 1.27 6.32
CA LEU A 14 -4.90 2.68 5.99
C LEU A 14 -6.34 3.10 5.67
N GLU A 15 -7.20 2.17 5.25
CA GLU A 15 -8.59 2.46 4.84
C GLU A 15 -9.39 3.22 5.91
N ARG A 16 -9.17 2.88 7.19
CA ARG A 16 -9.84 3.54 8.33
C ARG A 16 -9.44 5.01 8.52
N TYR A 17 -8.43 5.48 7.78
CA TYR A 17 -7.90 6.83 7.89
C TYR A 17 -8.08 7.65 6.60
N PHE A 18 -8.76 7.12 5.60
CA PHE A 18 -8.92 7.80 4.30
C PHE A 18 -9.59 9.17 4.42
N ASP A 19 -10.47 9.36 5.42
CA ASP A 19 -11.15 10.63 5.66
C ASP A 19 -10.29 11.68 6.38
N VAL A 20 -9.12 11.31 6.89
CA VAL A 20 -8.28 12.17 7.75
C VAL A 20 -6.84 12.32 7.26
N ILE A 21 -6.49 11.73 6.11
CA ILE A 21 -5.14 11.86 5.54
C ILE A 21 -5.17 12.67 4.25
N ASP A 22 -4.26 13.64 4.14
CA ASP A 22 -4.23 14.60 3.04
C ASP A 22 -3.82 13.99 1.69
N ALA A 23 -3.15 12.85 1.70
CA ALA A 23 -2.71 12.16 0.49
C ALA A 23 -2.80 10.64 0.64
N LEU A 24 -3.57 10.02 -0.26
CA LEU A 24 -3.70 8.57 -0.35
C LEU A 24 -2.49 7.95 -1.06
N PRO A 25 -2.12 6.70 -0.74
CA PRO A 25 -1.16 5.95 -1.55
C PRO A 25 -1.74 5.67 -2.93
N ARG A 26 -0.87 5.50 -3.91
CA ARG A 26 -1.29 5.14 -5.27
C ARG A 26 -1.99 3.78 -5.33
N TRP A 27 -1.57 2.84 -4.49
CA TRP A 27 -2.16 1.51 -4.38
C TRP A 27 -2.38 1.10 -2.92
N ILE A 28 -3.37 0.24 -2.70
CA ILE A 28 -3.62 -0.37 -1.40
C ILE A 28 -3.73 -1.89 -1.51
N THR A 29 -3.09 -2.61 -0.59
CA THR A 29 -3.18 -4.08 -0.51
C THR A 29 -4.51 -4.50 0.10
N ARG A 30 -4.96 -5.72 -0.18
CA ARG A 30 -6.23 -6.24 0.37
C ARG A 30 -6.11 -6.63 1.84
N GLN A 31 -4.93 -7.12 2.21
CA GLN A 31 -4.68 -7.59 3.57
C GLN A 31 -4.12 -6.50 4.49
N LYS A 32 -4.37 -6.67 5.79
CA LYS A 32 -3.88 -5.79 6.87
C LYS A 32 -2.48 -6.23 7.35
N GLY A 33 -1.72 -5.28 7.89
CA GLY A 33 -0.47 -5.48 8.62
C GLY A 33 0.57 -6.20 7.78
N GLY A 34 1.30 -7.13 8.41
CA GLY A 34 2.34 -7.92 7.75
C GLY A 34 1.83 -8.77 6.58
N LEU A 35 0.55 -9.18 6.58
CA LEU A 35 -0.05 -9.92 5.47
C LEU A 35 -0.19 -9.04 4.22
N GLY A 36 -0.57 -7.77 4.40
CA GLY A 36 -0.58 -6.79 3.30
C GLY A 36 0.82 -6.55 2.75
N PHE A 37 1.81 -6.44 3.64
CA PHE A 37 3.20 -6.33 3.20
C PHE A 37 3.67 -7.55 2.41
N ARG A 38 3.34 -8.76 2.86
CA ARG A 38 3.62 -10.00 2.11
C ARG A 38 2.98 -9.98 0.73
N GLU A 39 1.72 -9.57 0.62
CA GLU A 39 1.01 -9.44 -0.67
C GLU A 39 1.79 -8.55 -1.66
N LEU A 40 2.29 -7.40 -1.19
CA LEU A 40 3.15 -6.52 -1.99
C LEU A 40 4.47 -7.22 -2.38
N ALA A 41 5.15 -7.85 -1.41
CA ALA A 41 6.41 -8.53 -1.67
C ALA A 41 6.25 -9.64 -2.72
N ASP A 42 5.21 -10.46 -2.61
CA ASP A 42 4.91 -11.53 -3.56
C ASP A 42 4.67 -10.96 -4.98
N ARG A 43 3.95 -9.84 -5.09
CA ARG A 43 3.72 -9.14 -6.38
C ARG A 43 5.01 -8.59 -6.98
N LEU A 44 5.87 -7.98 -6.17
CA LEU A 44 7.15 -7.43 -6.63
C LEU A 44 8.10 -8.55 -7.08
N LEU A 45 8.17 -9.65 -6.34
CA LEU A 45 8.97 -10.80 -6.69
C LEU A 45 8.48 -11.45 -7.99
N ALA A 46 7.17 -11.56 -8.18
CA ALA A 46 6.59 -12.09 -9.42
C ALA A 46 6.84 -11.19 -10.65
N ALA A 47 7.00 -9.88 -10.45
CA ALA A 47 7.31 -8.93 -11.52
C ALA A 47 8.80 -8.82 -11.84
N ARG A 48 9.66 -9.34 -10.96
CA ARG A 48 11.13 -9.34 -11.12
C ARG A 48 11.54 -10.54 -11.97
N HIS A 49 11.33 -10.41 -13.28
CA HIS A 49 11.94 -11.29 -14.28
C HIS A 49 13.46 -11.13 -14.29
#